data_AF-A0A9X2DB51-F1
#
_entry.id   AF-A0A9X2DB51-F1
#
_cell.length_a   1.000
_cell.length_b   1.000
_cell.length_c   1.000
_cell.angle_alpha   90.00
_cell.angle_beta   90.00
_cell.angle_gamma   90.00
#
_symmetry.space_group_name_H-M   'P 1'
#
loop_
_entity.id
_entity.type
_entity.pdbx_description
1 polymer ?
#
loop_
_entity_poly.entity_id
_entity_poly.type
_entity_poly.pdbx_seq_one_letter_code
_entity_poly.pdbx_strand_id
1 'polypeptide(L)'
;MIPLPLDDEEMTALLADMRRGPYLLQPSVQLLNLDHEILSDLSERVLDGQVDCSLSGTTTTRSLTVTLADPTREVPLDGADAADGALFYDKMIRAGVRIKGPRLGRWVTIPLFCGPLTNASRTGWTAQVTAQGKERLATGQVWDPTTYPAGSRKTDTIADLLVATGETRRRLHVPDLRARQPKDLTLRRTDTTWPSVSQLATSLNRQAMYDGRGDFRLRRWPDDPRARFRDGNGGTILTDPVVTYDEYSGWNGVLVRGPLKRTGRTIQVARWLPRQHQLSPWARRRGGVPFRRAYVVTENSLRSRAEAVEIADRYMRRLVRETVKVTVDVMPHWLLEPGDVYAITTTAVGYLEQQITEMSIPLTGGTPMSLGATKRLRRPGQPVTGRTGTTRVRTATSHTPGTTALTPARNRGLPR
;
A
#
# COMPACT_ATOMS: atom_id res chain seq x y z
N MET A 1 2.12 -11.54 4.28
CA MET A 1 1.42 -12.03 5.48
C MET A 1 2.27 -11.76 6.70
N ILE A 2 1.64 -11.29 7.76
CA ILE A 2 2.28 -10.97 9.04
C ILE A 2 2.77 -12.27 9.71
N PRO A 3 4.08 -12.39 10.05
CA PRO A 3 4.58 -13.59 10.71
C PRO A 3 4.10 -13.63 12.16
N LEU A 4 3.35 -14.64 12.55
CA LEU A 4 2.92 -14.86 13.94
C LEU A 4 3.77 -15.95 14.60
N PRO A 5 3.96 -15.92 15.94
CA PRO A 5 4.58 -17.01 16.68
C PRO A 5 3.59 -18.17 16.86
N LEU A 6 3.12 -18.70 15.74
CA LEU A 6 2.22 -19.85 15.63
C LEU A 6 2.91 -20.88 14.75
N ASP A 7 2.69 -22.17 15.04
CA ASP A 7 3.05 -23.22 14.09
C ASP A 7 2.07 -23.27 12.90
N ASP A 8 2.33 -24.17 11.95
CA ASP A 8 1.54 -24.29 10.72
C ASP A 8 0.10 -24.78 10.98
N GLU A 9 -0.11 -25.62 12.00
CA GLU A 9 -1.43 -26.12 12.37
C GLU A 9 -2.26 -25.02 13.03
N GLU A 10 -1.66 -24.30 13.97
CA GLU A 10 -2.24 -23.15 14.63
C GLU A 10 -2.57 -22.01 13.65
N MET A 11 -1.67 -21.73 12.70
CA MET A 11 -1.92 -20.77 11.65
C MET A 11 -3.09 -21.20 10.76
N THR A 12 -3.17 -22.49 10.42
CA THR A 12 -4.28 -23.04 9.64
C THR A 12 -5.61 -22.93 10.40
N ALA A 13 -5.60 -23.21 11.70
CA ALA A 13 -6.75 -23.07 12.58
C ALA A 13 -7.23 -21.61 12.66
N LEU A 14 -6.31 -20.65 12.86
CA LEU A 14 -6.61 -19.21 12.86
C LEU A 14 -7.28 -18.78 11.55
N LEU A 15 -6.71 -19.17 10.41
CA LEU A 15 -7.22 -18.82 9.10
C LEU A 15 -8.60 -19.44 8.82
N ALA A 16 -8.85 -20.65 9.32
CA ALA A 16 -10.16 -21.29 9.22
C ALA A 16 -11.22 -20.54 10.04
N ASP A 17 -10.88 -20.17 11.28
CA ASP A 17 -11.77 -19.41 12.16
C ASP A 17 -12.06 -18.02 11.58
N MET A 18 -11.04 -17.30 11.10
CA MET A 18 -11.23 -15.99 10.46
C MET A 18 -12.11 -16.05 9.20
N ARG A 19 -12.11 -17.15 8.45
CA ARG A 19 -12.85 -17.26 7.18
C ARG A 19 -14.31 -17.68 7.36
N ARG A 20 -14.59 -18.58 8.29
CA ARG A 20 -15.90 -19.26 8.38
C ARG A 20 -16.35 -19.55 9.82
N GLY A 21 -15.50 -19.35 10.82
CA GLY A 21 -15.82 -19.67 12.20
C GLY A 21 -16.40 -18.47 12.94
N PRO A 22 -17.20 -18.70 14.01
CA PRO A 22 -17.41 -17.67 15.01
C PRO A 22 -16.07 -17.39 15.70
N TYR A 23 -15.70 -16.13 15.86
CA TYR A 23 -14.52 -15.73 16.65
C TYR A 23 -14.84 -14.48 17.47
N LEU A 24 -14.16 -14.33 18.59
CA LEU A 24 -14.17 -13.09 19.36
C LEU A 24 -13.08 -12.17 18.83
N LEU A 25 -13.40 -10.89 18.72
CA LEU A 25 -12.50 -9.84 18.28
C LEU A 25 -12.37 -8.79 19.39
N GLN A 26 -11.14 -8.44 19.73
CA GLN A 26 -10.85 -7.34 20.65
C GLN A 26 -9.77 -6.43 20.04
N PRO A 27 -9.98 -5.11 19.93
CA PRO A 27 -8.91 -4.20 19.55
C PRO A 27 -7.73 -4.30 20.53
N SER A 28 -6.51 -4.12 20.03
CA SER A 28 -5.32 -3.99 20.87
C SER A 28 -4.60 -2.70 20.51
N VAL A 29 -4.52 -1.77 21.46
CA VAL A 29 -3.87 -0.47 21.25
C VAL A 29 -2.99 -0.18 22.45
N GLN A 30 -1.72 0.11 22.18
CA GLN A 30 -0.70 0.37 23.19
C GLN A 30 0.06 1.63 22.84
N LEU A 31 0.23 2.51 23.83
CA LEU A 31 1.09 3.67 23.73
C LEU A 31 2.50 3.27 24.13
N LEU A 32 3.48 3.69 23.34
CA LEU A 32 4.88 3.36 23.50
C LEU A 32 5.74 4.63 23.53
N ASN A 33 6.95 4.55 24.07
CA ASN A 33 8.00 5.52 23.76
C ASN A 33 8.69 5.18 22.42
N LEU A 34 9.65 5.99 21.98
CA LEU A 34 10.41 5.74 20.74
C LEU A 34 11.27 4.46 20.79
N ASP A 35 11.57 3.93 21.98
CA ASP A 35 12.31 2.67 22.18
C ASP A 35 11.41 1.41 22.18
N HIS A 36 10.11 1.58 21.94
CA HIS A 36 9.05 0.56 21.98
C HIS A 36 8.71 0.01 23.38
N GLU A 37 9.10 0.70 24.44
CA GLU A 37 8.65 0.36 25.78
C GLU A 37 7.19 0.78 25.95
N ILE A 38 6.39 -0.07 26.59
CA ILE A 38 4.96 0.18 26.76
C ILE A 38 4.78 1.20 27.88
N LEU A 39 4.21 2.35 27.53
CA LEU A 39 3.84 3.40 28.47
C LEU A 39 2.43 3.17 29.05
N SER A 40 1.50 2.72 28.22
CA SER A 40 0.11 2.44 28.61
C SER A 40 -0.56 1.45 27.66
N ASP A 41 -1.43 0.60 28.19
CA ASP A 41 -2.38 -0.17 27.38
C ASP A 41 -3.71 0.61 27.29
N LEU A 42 -4.20 0.81 26.07
CA LEU A 42 -5.39 1.61 25.76
C LEU A 42 -6.49 0.77 25.12
N SER A 43 -6.34 -0.56 25.10
CA SER A 43 -7.20 -1.47 24.35
C SER A 43 -8.68 -1.40 24.76
N GLU A 44 -8.96 -1.23 26.05
CA GLU A 44 -10.34 -1.14 26.57
C GLU A 44 -11.00 0.22 26.31
N ARG A 45 -10.21 1.23 25.92
CA ARG A 45 -10.70 2.58 25.62
C ARG A 45 -11.01 2.76 24.13
N VAL A 46 -10.74 1.77 23.28
CA VAL A 46 -10.94 1.89 21.83
C VAL A 46 -12.43 1.92 21.49
N LEU A 47 -12.89 3.05 20.97
CA LEU A 47 -14.25 3.22 20.44
C LEU A 47 -14.31 2.87 18.96
N ASP A 48 -13.31 3.31 18.21
CA ASP A 48 -13.19 3.05 16.78
C ASP A 48 -11.73 3.18 16.33
N GLY A 49 -11.38 2.57 15.20
CA GLY A 49 -10.07 2.77 14.61
C GLY A 49 -9.85 1.99 13.32
N GLN A 50 -8.92 2.47 12.52
CA GLN A 50 -8.55 1.85 11.25
C GLN A 50 -7.07 2.06 10.96
N VAL A 51 -6.49 1.07 10.26
CA VAL A 51 -5.16 1.16 9.66
C VAL A 51 -5.34 1.29 8.15
N ASP A 52 -4.92 2.42 7.62
CA ASP A 52 -4.88 2.66 6.18
C ASP A 52 -3.48 2.39 5.65
N CYS A 53 -3.40 1.80 4.48
CA CYS A 53 -2.17 1.50 3.80
C CYS A 53 -2.19 2.06 2.38
N SER A 54 -1.08 2.64 1.95
CA SER A 54 -0.89 3.14 0.59
C SER A 54 0.57 2.98 0.15
N LEU A 55 0.79 2.24 -0.94
CA LEU A 55 2.10 2.13 -1.60
C LEU A 55 2.37 3.29 -2.56
N SER A 56 1.36 4.12 -2.87
CA SER A 56 1.48 5.27 -3.76
C SER A 56 1.97 6.54 -3.05
N GLY A 57 1.89 6.58 -1.72
CA GLY A 57 2.42 7.66 -0.89
C GLY A 57 3.95 7.76 -0.98
N THR A 58 4.47 8.99 -1.12
CA THR A 58 5.92 9.25 -1.28
C THR A 58 6.71 9.13 0.02
N THR A 59 6.06 9.11 1.19
CA THR A 59 6.75 9.22 2.49
C THR A 59 6.41 8.12 3.48
N THR A 60 5.16 7.67 3.56
CA THR A 60 4.72 6.65 4.53
C THR A 60 3.75 5.65 3.90
N THR A 61 3.95 4.36 4.16
CA THR A 61 3.11 3.25 3.68
C THR A 61 1.88 3.01 4.54
N ARG A 62 1.92 3.31 5.84
CA ARG A 62 0.75 3.14 6.73
C ARG A 62 0.39 4.42 7.47
N SER A 63 -0.88 4.55 7.78
CA SER A 63 -1.40 5.50 8.76
C SER A 63 -2.41 4.83 9.65
N LEU A 64 -2.47 5.27 10.89
CA LEU A 64 -3.43 4.83 11.88
C LEU A 64 -4.29 6.02 12.29
N THR A 65 -5.58 5.78 12.46
CA THR A 65 -6.48 6.68 13.19
C THR A 65 -7.25 5.86 14.21
N VAL A 66 -7.25 6.30 15.47
CA VAL A 66 -7.98 5.66 16.57
C VAL A 66 -8.74 6.72 17.34
N THR A 67 -9.97 6.38 17.73
CA THR A 67 -10.77 7.16 18.68
C THR A 67 -10.85 6.39 19.99
N LEU A 68 -10.47 7.06 21.08
CA LEU A 68 -10.43 6.53 22.43
C LEU A 68 -11.48 7.21 23.32
N ALA A 69 -12.05 6.47 24.25
CA ALA A 69 -12.80 7.01 25.38
C ALA A 69 -11.82 7.59 26.40
N ASP A 70 -11.95 8.88 26.70
CA ASP A 70 -11.11 9.61 27.63
C ASP A 70 -11.93 10.59 28.50
N PRO A 71 -12.96 10.11 29.24
CA PRO A 71 -13.83 10.97 30.05
C PRO A 71 -13.08 11.64 31.21
N THR A 72 -12.03 11.00 31.73
CA THR A 72 -11.24 11.45 32.88
C THR A 72 -9.93 12.15 32.47
N ARG A 73 -9.63 12.27 31.17
CA ARG A 73 -8.36 12.81 30.65
C ARG A 73 -7.11 12.07 31.14
N GLU A 74 -7.24 10.77 31.36
CA GLU A 74 -6.17 9.91 31.84
C GLU A 74 -5.30 9.36 30.71
N VAL A 75 -5.76 9.39 29.45
CA VAL A 75 -4.93 8.92 28.34
C VAL A 75 -3.71 9.84 28.25
N PRO A 76 -2.47 9.33 28.40
CA PRO A 76 -1.27 10.14 28.52
C PRO A 76 -0.79 10.61 27.14
N LEU A 77 -1.63 11.40 26.44
CA LEU A 77 -1.30 12.03 25.16
C LEU A 77 -0.56 13.35 25.34
N ASP A 78 -0.69 13.98 26.50
CA ASP A 78 0.00 15.23 26.81
C ASP A 78 1.38 14.97 27.41
N GLY A 79 2.25 15.98 27.33
CA GLY A 79 3.42 16.08 28.18
C GLY A 79 3.01 16.38 29.62
N ALA A 80 3.94 16.20 30.57
CA ALA A 80 3.67 16.44 31.99
C ALA A 80 3.28 17.89 32.31
N ASP A 81 3.68 18.85 31.46
CA ASP A 81 3.42 20.28 31.64
C ASP A 81 2.62 20.90 30.49
N ALA A 82 1.50 21.54 30.83
CA ALA A 82 0.68 22.29 29.88
C ALA A 82 1.39 23.55 29.34
N ALA A 83 2.45 24.01 30.01
CA ALA A 83 3.28 25.13 29.60
C ALA A 83 4.27 24.78 28.47
N ASP A 84 4.65 23.50 28.32
CA ASP A 84 5.60 23.04 27.31
C ASP A 84 4.96 22.75 25.94
N GLY A 85 3.63 22.88 25.85
CA GLY A 85 2.87 22.40 24.70
C GLY A 85 2.88 20.87 24.67
N ALA A 86 1.72 20.24 24.45
CA ALA A 86 1.61 18.79 24.41
C ALA A 86 2.41 18.19 23.23
N LEU A 87 3.71 17.95 23.43
CA LEU A 87 4.61 17.38 22.42
C LEU A 87 4.54 15.86 22.51
N PHE A 88 3.49 15.27 21.94
CA PHE A 88 3.34 13.81 21.76
C PHE A 88 4.35 13.20 20.76
N TYR A 89 5.33 13.98 20.29
CA TYR A 89 6.30 13.57 19.27
C TYR A 89 7.34 12.56 19.77
N ASP A 90 7.45 12.39 21.09
CA ASP A 90 8.28 11.38 21.75
C ASP A 90 7.55 10.03 21.91
N LYS A 91 6.29 9.92 21.45
CA LYS A 91 5.46 8.73 21.62
C LYS A 91 5.18 8.04 20.30
N MET A 92 5.07 6.73 20.38
CA MET A 92 4.54 5.87 19.32
C MET A 92 3.26 5.19 19.79
N ILE A 93 2.52 4.65 18.82
CA ILE A 93 1.37 3.82 19.07
C ILE A 93 1.51 2.52 18.30
N ARG A 94 1.20 1.41 18.97
CA ARG A 94 1.05 0.09 18.37
C ARG A 94 -0.41 -0.29 18.39
N ALA A 95 -0.94 -0.65 17.24
CA ALA A 95 -2.32 -1.06 17.08
C ALA A 95 -2.42 -2.41 16.36
N GLY A 96 -3.42 -3.19 16.73
CA GLY A 96 -3.70 -4.51 16.19
C GLY A 96 -5.03 -5.02 16.67
N VAL A 97 -5.26 -6.30 16.44
CA VAL A 97 -6.45 -7.01 16.92
C VAL A 97 -6.04 -8.27 17.66
N ARG A 98 -6.85 -8.67 18.63
CA ARG A 98 -6.78 -9.98 19.27
C ARG A 98 -7.96 -10.80 18.77
N ILE A 99 -7.68 -12.01 18.34
CA ILE A 99 -8.69 -12.94 17.84
C ILE A 99 -8.67 -14.18 18.72
N LYS A 100 -9.85 -14.62 19.16
CA LYS A 100 -10.03 -15.91 19.82
C LYS A 100 -11.04 -16.72 19.05
N GLY A 101 -10.54 -17.71 18.31
CA GLY A 101 -11.35 -18.68 17.59
C GLY A 101 -11.52 -19.98 18.39
N PRO A 102 -12.59 -20.74 18.13
CA PRO A 102 -12.88 -21.99 18.84
C PRO A 102 -11.84 -23.09 18.58
N ARG A 103 -11.17 -23.09 17.41
CA ARG A 103 -10.19 -24.13 17.08
C ARG A 103 -8.90 -23.96 17.88
N LEU A 104 -8.47 -22.72 18.07
CA LEU A 104 -7.26 -22.40 18.84
C LEU A 104 -7.51 -22.33 20.36
N GLY A 105 -8.73 -21.98 20.78
CA GLY A 105 -9.08 -21.85 22.19
C GLY A 105 -8.38 -20.70 22.96
N ARG A 106 -7.41 -20.02 22.34
CA ARG A 106 -6.59 -18.94 22.94
C ARG A 106 -6.63 -17.64 22.12
N TRP A 107 -6.34 -16.53 22.78
CA TRP A 107 -6.20 -15.24 22.12
C TRP A 107 -4.89 -15.19 21.31
N VAL A 108 -4.99 -14.78 20.06
CA VAL A 108 -3.86 -14.48 19.18
C VAL A 108 -3.86 -13.00 18.86
N THR A 109 -2.74 -12.33 19.13
CA THR A 109 -2.55 -10.91 18.81
C THR A 109 -1.96 -10.76 17.41
N ILE A 110 -2.67 -10.09 16.52
CA ILE A 110 -2.26 -9.73 15.17
C ILE A 110 -1.90 -8.24 15.17
N PRO A 111 -0.61 -7.89 15.15
CA PRO A 111 -0.18 -6.50 15.12
C PRO A 111 -0.36 -5.95 13.70
N LEU A 112 -1.02 -4.80 13.55
CA LEU A 112 -1.35 -4.21 12.25
C LEU A 112 -0.55 -2.95 11.95
N PHE A 113 -0.17 -2.22 12.99
CA PHE A 113 0.48 -0.93 12.88
C PHE A 113 1.40 -0.65 14.06
N CYS A 114 2.53 -0.01 13.78
CA CYS A 114 3.39 0.62 14.78
C CYS A 114 4.05 1.85 14.16
N GLY A 115 4.04 2.97 14.89
CA GLY A 115 4.72 4.19 14.44
C GLY A 115 4.43 5.41 15.29
N PRO A 116 5.13 6.53 15.03
CA PRO A 116 5.04 7.76 15.82
C PRO A 116 3.68 8.45 15.70
N LEU A 117 3.26 9.07 16.80
CA LEU A 117 2.11 9.96 16.82
C LEU A 117 2.38 11.18 15.94
N THR A 118 1.39 11.57 15.15
CA THR A 118 1.45 12.74 14.27
C THR A 118 0.41 13.79 14.63
N ASN A 119 -0.67 13.38 15.28
CA ASN A 119 -1.67 14.27 15.83
C ASN A 119 -2.37 13.58 17.02
N ALA A 120 -2.68 14.36 18.03
CA ALA A 120 -3.56 13.99 19.12
C ALA A 120 -4.47 15.17 19.42
N SER A 121 -5.77 14.91 19.52
CA SER A 121 -6.76 15.93 19.86
C SER A 121 -7.82 15.35 20.79
N ARG A 122 -8.37 16.17 21.68
CA ARG A 122 -9.47 15.78 22.56
C ARG A 122 -10.72 16.59 22.22
N THR A 123 -11.86 15.93 22.21
CA THR A 123 -13.17 16.57 21.99
C THR A 123 -14.18 15.95 22.94
N GLY A 124 -14.59 16.70 23.97
CA GLY A 124 -15.46 16.19 25.03
C GLY A 124 -14.81 15.02 25.77
N TRP A 125 -15.52 13.89 25.82
CA TRP A 125 -15.13 12.61 26.41
C TRP A 125 -14.30 11.68 25.51
N THR A 126 -13.87 12.14 24.33
CA THR A 126 -13.05 11.32 23.42
C THR A 126 -11.71 11.96 23.10
N ALA A 127 -10.73 11.11 22.83
CA ALA A 127 -9.44 11.48 22.28
C ALA A 127 -9.27 10.83 20.90
N GLN A 128 -8.93 11.63 19.89
CA GLN A 128 -8.59 11.15 18.56
C GLN A 128 -7.07 11.22 18.36
N VAL A 129 -6.49 10.08 18.01
CA VAL A 129 -5.05 9.91 17.78
C VAL A 129 -4.84 9.52 16.33
N THR A 130 -3.91 10.21 15.66
CA THR A 130 -3.40 9.79 14.36
C THR A 130 -1.92 9.52 14.42
N ALA A 131 -1.48 8.51 13.68
CA ALA A 131 -0.08 8.13 13.60
C ALA A 131 0.29 7.75 12.17
N GLN A 132 1.57 7.81 11.86
CA GLN A 132 2.15 7.37 10.59
C GLN A 132 3.08 6.19 10.82
N GLY A 133 3.26 5.35 9.79
CA GLY A 133 4.16 4.22 9.86
C GLY A 133 5.58 4.63 10.25
N LYS A 134 6.32 3.71 10.85
CA LYS A 134 7.64 3.96 11.44
C LYS A 134 8.68 4.50 10.46
N GLU A 135 8.49 4.29 9.14
CA GLU A 135 9.27 4.92 8.09
C GLU A 135 9.30 6.45 8.19
N ARG A 136 8.30 7.07 8.84
CA ARG A 136 8.29 8.50 9.18
C ARG A 136 9.53 8.92 9.99
N LEU A 137 10.03 8.08 10.88
CA LEU A 137 11.24 8.38 11.67
C LEU A 137 12.50 8.45 10.79
N ALA A 138 12.52 7.72 9.67
CA ALA A 138 13.60 7.74 8.69
C ALA A 138 13.46 8.85 7.63
N THR A 139 12.51 9.79 7.81
CA THR A 139 12.36 10.98 6.97
C THR A 139 13.03 12.23 7.54
N GLY A 140 13.73 12.11 8.68
CA GLY A 140 14.63 13.14 9.17
C GLY A 140 15.80 13.37 8.21
N GLN A 141 16.36 14.59 8.28
CA GLN A 141 17.56 14.94 7.52
C GLN A 141 18.78 14.18 8.05
N VAL A 142 19.63 13.71 7.14
CA VAL A 142 20.90 13.05 7.46
C VAL A 142 21.87 14.12 7.96
N TRP A 143 21.83 14.48 9.25
CA TRP A 143 22.60 15.63 9.76
C TRP A 143 24.11 15.52 9.49
N ASP A 144 24.65 14.31 9.62
CA ASP A 144 26.05 13.96 9.35
C ASP A 144 26.16 13.28 7.97
N PRO A 145 26.70 13.97 6.95
CA PRO A 145 26.85 13.40 5.62
C PRO A 145 27.65 12.11 5.65
N THR A 146 27.17 11.10 4.91
CA THR A 146 27.79 9.78 4.89
C THR A 146 27.91 9.29 3.45
N THR A 147 29.07 8.75 3.10
CA THR A 147 29.31 8.12 1.81
C THR A 147 29.58 6.64 1.99
N TYR A 148 28.77 5.82 1.35
CA TYR A 148 29.02 4.40 1.19
C TYR A 148 29.76 4.21 -0.15
N PRO A 149 31.00 3.67 -0.16
CA PRO A 149 31.78 3.53 -1.38
C PRO A 149 31.23 2.43 -2.29
N ALA A 150 31.48 2.54 -3.59
CA ALA A 150 31.19 1.51 -4.58
C ALA A 150 31.75 0.15 -4.11
N GLY A 151 30.99 -0.92 -4.37
CA GLY A 151 31.32 -2.25 -3.88
C GLY A 151 30.78 -2.57 -2.48
N SER A 152 30.28 -1.61 -1.70
CA SER A 152 29.59 -1.92 -0.43
C SER A 152 28.39 -2.85 -0.66
N ARG A 153 28.10 -3.76 0.29
CA ARG A 153 26.92 -4.63 0.18
C ARG A 153 25.67 -3.79 0.40
N LYS A 154 24.71 -3.88 -0.53
CA LYS A 154 23.47 -3.09 -0.46
C LYS A 154 22.66 -3.40 0.80
N THR A 155 22.69 -4.63 1.29
CA THR A 155 21.99 -5.07 2.50
C THR A 155 22.58 -4.44 3.76
N ASP A 156 23.91 -4.38 3.84
CA ASP A 156 24.63 -3.78 4.96
C ASP A 156 24.38 -2.26 4.96
N THR A 157 24.48 -1.63 3.78
CA THR A 157 24.11 -0.22 3.60
C THR A 157 22.67 0.07 4.04
N ILE A 158 21.68 -0.76 3.67
CA ILE A 158 20.29 -0.59 4.15
C ILE A 158 20.23 -0.67 5.68
N ALA A 159 20.92 -1.64 6.29
CA ALA A 159 20.90 -1.80 7.74
C ALA A 159 21.56 -0.62 8.46
N ASP A 160 22.73 -0.18 7.99
CA ASP A 160 23.47 0.93 8.59
C ASP A 160 22.71 2.26 8.44
N LEU A 161 22.07 2.48 7.30
CA LEU A 161 21.19 3.63 7.07
C LEU A 161 20.04 3.68 8.09
N LEU A 162 19.38 2.55 8.35
CA LEU A 162 18.29 2.49 9.32
C LEU A 162 18.80 2.64 10.77
N VAL A 163 19.93 2.02 11.11
CA VAL A 163 20.57 2.21 12.43
C VAL A 163 20.92 3.68 12.68
N ALA A 164 21.40 4.40 11.66
CA ALA A 164 21.66 5.84 11.75
C ALA A 164 20.41 6.67 12.02
N THR A 165 19.21 6.13 11.78
CA THR A 165 17.92 6.78 12.12
C THR A 165 17.38 6.37 13.50
N GLY A 166 18.17 5.66 14.30
CA GLY A 166 17.79 5.21 15.65
C GLY A 166 17.22 3.79 15.71
N GLU A 167 17.16 3.06 14.59
CA GLU A 167 16.74 1.65 14.62
C GLU A 167 17.76 0.75 15.32
N THR A 168 17.26 -0.30 15.97
CA THR A 168 18.11 -1.32 16.56
C THR A 168 18.29 -2.50 15.61
N ARG A 169 19.51 -3.04 15.49
CA ARG A 169 19.77 -4.19 14.59
C ARG A 169 18.88 -5.41 14.86
N ARG A 170 18.44 -5.63 16.10
CA ARG A 170 17.50 -6.71 16.47
C ARG A 170 16.12 -6.59 15.79
N ARG A 171 15.71 -5.39 15.37
CA ARG A 171 14.45 -5.11 14.67
C ARG A 171 14.62 -5.08 13.15
N LEU A 172 15.83 -5.32 12.64
CA LEU A 172 16.12 -5.31 11.21
C LEU A 172 16.14 -6.74 10.66
N HIS A 173 15.14 -7.09 9.86
CA HIS A 173 15.11 -8.35 9.14
C HIS A 173 15.55 -8.14 7.69
N VAL A 174 16.87 -7.99 7.53
CA VAL A 174 17.55 -7.84 6.24
C VAL A 174 18.22 -9.18 5.89
N PRO A 175 17.85 -9.85 4.79
CA PRO A 175 18.53 -11.06 4.37
C PRO A 175 19.97 -10.73 3.92
N ASP A 176 20.93 -11.63 4.19
CA ASP A 176 22.29 -11.47 3.66
C ASP A 176 22.32 -11.76 2.15
N LEU A 177 22.44 -10.70 1.35
CA LEU A 177 22.54 -10.79 -0.11
C LEU A 177 23.90 -10.28 -0.55
N ARG A 178 24.54 -11.06 -1.43
CA ARG A 178 25.86 -10.71 -1.99
C ARG A 178 25.84 -9.54 -3.00
N ALA A 179 24.71 -8.87 -3.18
CA ALA A 179 24.57 -7.78 -4.14
C ALA A 179 25.26 -6.53 -3.60
N ARG A 180 26.13 -5.94 -4.43
CA ARG A 180 26.95 -4.78 -4.09
C ARG A 180 26.52 -3.57 -4.90
N GLN A 181 26.69 -2.38 -4.35
CA GLN A 181 26.38 -1.14 -5.06
C GLN A 181 27.43 -0.85 -6.14
N PRO A 182 27.02 -0.43 -7.35
CA PRO A 182 27.93 -0.23 -8.48
C PRO A 182 28.65 1.14 -8.44
N LYS A 183 28.11 2.09 -7.66
CA LYS A 183 28.60 3.45 -7.52
C LYS A 183 28.51 3.84 -6.05
N ASP A 184 29.22 4.89 -5.69
CA ASP A 184 29.11 5.50 -4.38
C ASP A 184 27.68 5.97 -4.13
N LEU A 185 27.17 5.69 -2.94
CA LEU A 185 25.93 6.27 -2.43
C LEU A 185 26.33 7.33 -1.42
N THR A 186 26.11 8.60 -1.75
CA THR A 186 26.38 9.72 -0.86
C THR A 186 25.07 10.33 -0.40
N LEU A 187 24.90 10.43 0.92
CA LEU A 187 23.83 11.19 1.55
C LEU A 187 24.39 12.49 2.09
N ARG A 188 23.84 13.60 1.62
CA ARG A 188 24.16 14.95 2.05
C ARG A 188 23.30 15.34 3.24
N ARG A 189 23.66 16.46 3.87
CA ARG A 189 22.98 16.97 5.06
C ARG A 189 21.46 17.14 4.93
N THR A 190 21.02 17.50 3.73
CA THR A 190 19.60 17.78 3.42
C THR A 190 18.84 16.54 2.95
N ASP A 191 19.53 15.44 2.68
CA ASP A 191 18.92 14.22 2.18
C ASP A 191 18.17 13.49 3.31
N THR A 192 17.25 12.61 2.94
CA THR A 192 16.53 11.75 3.88
C THR A 192 16.86 10.29 3.63
N THR A 193 16.83 9.47 4.67
CA THR A 193 17.28 8.08 4.62
C THR A 193 16.31 7.16 3.86
N TRP A 194 15.00 7.32 4.09
CA TRP A 194 13.99 6.39 3.57
C TRP A 194 13.95 6.25 2.03
N PRO A 195 14.05 7.33 1.23
CA PRO A 195 14.12 7.22 -0.24
C PRO A 195 15.28 6.35 -0.71
N SER A 196 16.46 6.48 -0.10
CA SER A 196 17.64 5.68 -0.45
C SER A 196 17.48 4.22 -0.05
N VAL A 197 16.91 3.93 1.13
CA VAL A 197 16.56 2.57 1.53
C VAL A 197 15.59 1.94 0.53
N SER A 198 14.54 2.67 0.15
CA SER A 198 13.53 2.21 -0.81
C SER A 198 14.10 1.97 -2.21
N GLN A 199 15.00 2.85 -2.67
CA GLN A 199 15.70 2.71 -3.94
C GLN A 199 16.64 1.49 -3.95
N LEU A 200 17.43 1.31 -2.88
CA LEU A 200 18.31 0.15 -2.73
C LEU A 200 17.50 -1.14 -2.69
N ALA A 201 16.41 -1.20 -1.93
CA ALA A 201 15.50 -2.35 -1.86
C ALA A 201 14.89 -2.68 -3.24
N THR A 202 14.44 -1.66 -3.97
CA THR A 202 13.92 -1.84 -5.34
C THR A 202 15.00 -2.40 -6.27
N SER A 203 16.24 -1.92 -6.16
CA SER A 203 17.39 -2.43 -6.93
C SER A 203 17.86 -3.84 -6.52
N LEU A 204 17.30 -4.39 -5.43
CA LEU A 204 17.44 -5.77 -5.00
C LEU A 204 16.22 -6.61 -5.38
N ASN A 205 15.27 -6.02 -6.09
CA ASN A 205 13.96 -6.60 -6.42
C ASN A 205 13.23 -7.07 -5.15
N ARG A 206 13.20 -6.20 -4.15
CA ARG A 206 12.62 -6.43 -2.82
C ARG A 206 11.76 -5.24 -2.40
N GLN A 207 10.88 -5.50 -1.46
CA GLN A 207 10.06 -4.50 -0.79
C GLN A 207 10.70 -4.17 0.56
N ALA A 208 11.01 -2.90 0.78
CA ALA A 208 11.32 -2.35 2.10
C ALA A 208 10.01 -1.90 2.76
N MET A 209 9.78 -2.34 3.99
CA MET A 209 8.59 -1.97 4.77
C MET A 209 8.83 -2.25 6.25
N TYR A 210 8.13 -1.54 7.13
CA TYR A 210 7.93 -1.99 8.51
C TYR A 210 6.73 -2.94 8.58
N ASP A 211 6.74 -3.95 9.44
CA ASP A 211 5.54 -4.75 9.73
C ASP A 211 4.70 -4.13 10.86
N GLY A 212 3.55 -4.72 11.19
CA GLY A 212 2.69 -4.21 12.26
C GLY A 212 3.33 -4.19 13.66
N ARG A 213 4.46 -4.89 13.89
CA ARG A 213 5.21 -4.84 15.15
C ARG A 213 6.19 -3.67 15.22
N GLY A 214 6.39 -2.98 14.10
CA GLY A 214 7.40 -1.94 13.95
C GLY A 214 8.81 -2.47 13.69
N ASP A 215 8.91 -3.71 13.17
CA ASP A 215 10.18 -4.29 12.74
C ASP A 215 10.37 -4.07 11.23
N PHE A 216 11.58 -3.71 10.81
CA PHE A 216 11.91 -3.52 9.41
C PHE A 216 12.04 -4.87 8.70
N ARG A 217 11.46 -4.97 7.50
CA ARG A 217 11.46 -6.18 6.67
C ARG A 217 11.94 -5.83 5.26
N LEU A 218 12.99 -6.52 4.80
CA LEU A 218 13.41 -6.52 3.41
C LEU A 218 13.01 -7.84 2.72
N ARG A 219 11.78 -7.90 2.23
CA ARG A 219 11.18 -9.13 1.69
C ARG A 219 11.13 -9.17 0.17
N ARG A 220 10.94 -10.35 -0.42
CA ARG A 220 10.58 -10.47 -1.83
C ARG A 220 9.14 -9.99 -2.02
N TRP A 221 8.87 -9.41 -3.19
CA TRP A 221 7.50 -9.15 -3.62
C TRP A 221 6.73 -10.47 -3.71
N PRO A 222 5.54 -10.59 -3.08
CA PRO A 222 4.72 -11.78 -3.22
C PRO A 222 4.25 -11.96 -4.65
N ASP A 223 4.47 -13.15 -5.21
CA ASP A 223 3.95 -13.52 -6.54
C ASP A 223 2.55 -14.15 -6.43
N ASP A 224 2.29 -14.94 -5.39
CA ASP A 224 1.05 -15.70 -5.22
C ASP A 224 0.03 -15.01 -4.30
N PRO A 225 -1.29 -15.20 -4.55
CA PRO A 225 -2.35 -14.69 -3.68
C PRO A 225 -2.23 -15.22 -2.24
N ARG A 226 -2.12 -14.30 -1.28
CA ARG A 226 -2.11 -14.56 0.17
C ARG A 226 -3.51 -14.65 0.76
N ALA A 227 -4.47 -13.96 0.15
CA ALA A 227 -5.89 -14.06 0.47
C ALA A 227 -6.70 -14.28 -0.80
N ARG A 228 -7.84 -14.97 -0.64
CA ARG A 228 -8.79 -15.24 -1.71
C ARG A 228 -10.18 -14.86 -1.22
N PHE A 229 -10.84 -13.99 -1.97
CA PHE A 229 -12.16 -13.49 -1.68
C PHE A 229 -13.15 -13.98 -2.73
N ARG A 230 -14.33 -14.42 -2.30
CA ARG A 230 -15.38 -14.97 -3.17
C ARG A 230 -16.73 -14.34 -2.85
N ASP A 231 -17.58 -14.19 -3.87
CA ASP A 231 -18.99 -13.84 -3.72
C ASP A 231 -19.86 -15.05 -3.33
N GLY A 232 -21.15 -14.82 -3.10
CA GLY A 232 -22.13 -15.85 -2.79
C GLY A 232 -22.28 -16.18 -1.30
N ASN A 233 -23.08 -17.22 -1.01
CA ASN A 233 -23.38 -17.64 0.35
C ASN A 233 -22.12 -18.15 1.08
N GLY A 234 -21.80 -17.54 2.22
CA GLY A 234 -20.54 -17.79 2.94
C GLY A 234 -19.30 -17.24 2.22
N GLY A 235 -19.51 -16.35 1.25
CA GLY A 235 -18.48 -15.54 0.62
C GLY A 235 -17.94 -14.48 1.56
N THR A 236 -16.82 -13.89 1.16
CA THR A 236 -16.10 -12.87 1.95
C THR A 236 -16.08 -11.51 1.26
N ILE A 237 -16.75 -11.39 0.11
CA ILE A 237 -16.97 -10.12 -0.61
C ILE A 237 -18.30 -9.52 -0.14
N LEU A 238 -18.27 -8.25 0.22
CA LEU A 238 -19.39 -7.53 0.85
C LEU A 238 -20.02 -6.47 -0.07
N THR A 239 -19.33 -6.10 -1.15
CA THR A 239 -19.85 -5.18 -2.18
C THR A 239 -19.48 -5.67 -3.58
N ASP A 240 -20.22 -5.23 -4.59
CA ASP A 240 -19.82 -5.46 -5.97
C ASP A 240 -18.47 -4.78 -6.27
N PRO A 241 -17.50 -5.50 -6.88
CA PRO A 241 -16.21 -4.91 -7.21
C PRO A 241 -16.34 -3.80 -8.25
N VAL A 242 -15.76 -2.64 -7.97
CA VAL A 242 -15.63 -1.54 -8.93
C VAL A 242 -14.31 -1.70 -9.67
N VAL A 243 -14.37 -1.96 -10.97
CA VAL A 243 -13.20 -2.12 -11.83
C VAL A 243 -12.96 -0.85 -12.62
N THR A 244 -11.78 -0.27 -12.46
CA THR A 244 -11.33 0.91 -13.21
C THR A 244 -10.09 0.58 -14.03
N TYR A 245 -10.06 1.09 -15.25
CA TYR A 245 -8.95 0.91 -16.18
C TYR A 245 -8.24 2.25 -16.35
N ASP A 246 -6.92 2.27 -16.16
CA ASP A 246 -6.11 3.45 -16.46
C ASP A 246 -5.40 3.25 -17.82
N GLU A 247 -5.99 3.81 -18.87
CA GLU A 247 -5.45 3.68 -20.23
C GLU A 247 -4.16 4.50 -20.44
N TYR A 248 -3.98 5.57 -19.66
CA TYR A 248 -2.88 6.52 -19.83
C TYR A 248 -1.55 6.01 -19.24
N SER A 249 -1.60 5.11 -18.25
CA SER A 249 -0.41 4.46 -17.67
C SER A 249 -0.07 3.10 -18.30
N GLY A 250 -0.90 2.57 -19.22
CA GLY A 250 -0.82 1.21 -19.75
C GLY A 250 0.45 0.87 -20.55
N TRP A 251 1.53 0.57 -19.84
CA TRP A 251 2.71 -0.12 -20.37
C TRP A 251 2.28 -1.49 -20.90
N ASN A 252 2.69 -1.84 -22.12
CA ASN A 252 2.36 -3.14 -22.73
C ASN A 252 3.57 -4.04 -22.95
N GLY A 253 4.70 -3.66 -22.36
CA GLY A 253 5.87 -4.48 -22.22
C GLY A 253 6.82 -3.98 -21.14
N VAL A 254 7.82 -4.81 -20.85
CA VAL A 254 8.95 -4.50 -19.98
C VAL A 254 10.22 -4.69 -20.80
N LEU A 255 11.13 -3.74 -20.71
CA LEU A 255 12.47 -3.83 -21.27
C LEU A 255 13.49 -3.80 -20.13
N VAL A 256 14.12 -4.94 -19.85
CA VAL A 256 15.24 -5.02 -18.91
C VAL A 256 16.54 -4.82 -19.69
N ARG A 257 17.35 -3.86 -19.27
CA ARG A 257 18.67 -3.58 -19.85
C ARG A 257 19.74 -3.45 -18.78
N GLY A 258 20.93 -3.97 -19.05
CA GLY A 258 22.06 -3.87 -18.11
C GLY A 258 23.29 -4.63 -18.58
N PRO A 259 24.49 -4.31 -18.04
CA PRO A 259 25.70 -5.06 -18.35
C PRO A 259 25.67 -6.44 -17.66
N LEU A 260 26.16 -7.46 -18.38
CA LEU A 260 26.45 -8.77 -17.79
C LEU A 260 27.68 -8.68 -16.89
N LYS A 261 27.57 -9.13 -15.64
CA LYS A 261 28.64 -9.07 -14.63
C LYS A 261 29.94 -9.73 -15.09
N ARG A 262 29.86 -10.83 -15.86
CA ARG A 262 31.04 -11.59 -16.32
C ARG A 262 31.76 -10.95 -17.50
N THR A 263 31.02 -10.32 -18.42
CA THR A 263 31.55 -9.90 -19.73
C THR A 263 31.47 -8.40 -19.98
N GLY A 264 30.79 -7.64 -19.12
CA GLY A 264 30.49 -6.22 -19.32
C GLY A 264 29.51 -5.93 -20.47
N ARG A 265 29.25 -6.90 -21.36
CA ARG A 265 28.34 -6.75 -22.50
C ARG A 265 26.93 -6.40 -22.03
N THR A 266 26.39 -5.31 -22.54
CA THR A 266 25.00 -4.92 -22.32
C THR A 266 24.08 -5.95 -22.95
N ILE A 267 23.18 -6.52 -22.14
CA ILE A 267 22.06 -7.33 -22.61
C ILE A 267 20.77 -6.54 -22.51
N GLN A 268 19.87 -6.84 -23.44
CA GLN A 268 18.52 -6.31 -23.45
C GLN A 268 17.54 -7.46 -23.61
N VAL A 269 16.57 -7.54 -22.71
CA VAL A 269 15.49 -8.53 -22.73
C VAL A 269 14.17 -7.78 -22.69
N ALA A 270 13.35 -7.99 -23.72
CA ALA A 270 12.00 -7.46 -23.77
C ALA A 270 10.97 -8.56 -23.49
N ARG A 271 9.93 -8.20 -22.77
CA ARG A 271 8.70 -8.98 -22.58
C ARG A 271 7.52 -8.11 -22.96
N TRP A 272 6.55 -8.69 -23.64
CA TRP A 272 5.36 -8.01 -24.13
C TRP A 272 4.13 -8.79 -23.69
N LEU A 273 3.00 -8.10 -23.52
CA LEU A 273 1.73 -8.76 -23.22
C LEU A 273 1.40 -9.75 -24.34
N PRO A 274 0.84 -10.93 -24.00
CA PRO A 274 0.46 -11.91 -25.01
C PRO A 274 -0.59 -11.34 -25.96
N ARG A 275 -0.64 -11.84 -27.21
CA ARG A 275 -1.50 -11.28 -28.27
C ARG A 275 -2.99 -11.24 -27.90
N GLN A 276 -3.45 -12.16 -27.06
CA GLN A 276 -4.84 -12.22 -26.63
C GLN A 276 -5.20 -11.10 -25.64
N HIS A 277 -4.22 -10.42 -25.03
CA HIS A 277 -4.47 -9.35 -24.09
C HIS A 277 -4.86 -8.06 -24.83
N GLN A 278 -5.91 -7.38 -24.36
CA GLN A 278 -6.45 -6.17 -25.00
C GLN A 278 -5.44 -5.02 -25.08
N LEU A 279 -4.57 -4.90 -24.09
CA LEU A 279 -3.48 -3.92 -24.11
C LEU A 279 -2.21 -4.36 -24.85
N SER A 280 -2.19 -5.57 -25.43
CA SER A 280 -0.99 -6.04 -26.12
C SER A 280 -0.59 -5.13 -27.28
N PRO A 281 0.70 -5.11 -27.66
CA PRO A 281 1.13 -4.30 -28.80
C PRO A 281 0.35 -4.59 -30.09
N TRP A 282 -0.08 -5.84 -30.25
CA TRP A 282 -0.83 -6.30 -31.42
C TRP A 282 -2.31 -5.93 -31.36
N ALA A 283 -2.94 -5.94 -30.19
CA ALA A 283 -4.32 -5.50 -30.02
C ALA A 283 -4.46 -3.98 -30.21
N ARG A 284 -3.46 -3.20 -29.77
CA ARG A 284 -3.41 -1.73 -29.91
C ARG A 284 -2.79 -1.25 -31.24
N ARG A 285 -2.73 -2.10 -32.26
CA ARG A 285 -2.08 -1.75 -33.54
C ARG A 285 -2.89 -0.68 -34.31
N ARG A 286 -2.19 0.24 -34.99
CA ARG A 286 -2.79 1.21 -35.93
C ARG A 286 -2.20 1.01 -37.31
N GLY A 287 -3.04 0.80 -38.32
CA GLY A 287 -2.58 0.54 -39.69
C GLY A 287 -1.66 -0.70 -39.81
N GLY A 288 -1.89 -1.73 -39.00
CA GLY A 288 -1.05 -2.94 -38.96
C GLY A 288 0.22 -2.83 -38.12
N VAL A 289 0.62 -1.63 -37.69
CA VAL A 289 1.82 -1.40 -36.88
C VAL A 289 1.53 -1.59 -35.39
N PRO A 290 2.22 -2.50 -34.67
CA PRO A 290 2.02 -2.69 -33.24
C PRO A 290 2.40 -1.45 -32.43
N PHE A 291 1.53 -1.03 -31.51
CA PHE A 291 1.85 0.07 -30.58
C PHE A 291 2.67 -0.47 -29.42
N ARG A 292 3.97 -0.14 -29.33
CA ARG A 292 4.86 -0.63 -28.28
C ARG A 292 5.19 0.48 -27.29
N ARG A 293 4.89 0.25 -26.02
CA ARG A 293 5.23 1.14 -24.91
C ARG A 293 5.78 0.28 -23.76
N ALA A 294 7.10 0.28 -23.60
CA ALA A 294 7.78 -0.56 -22.62
C ALA A 294 8.22 0.21 -21.38
N TYR A 295 7.97 -0.36 -20.20
CA TYR A 295 8.59 0.09 -18.96
C TYR A 295 10.05 -0.35 -18.93
N VAL A 296 10.98 0.60 -18.87
CA VAL A 296 12.41 0.33 -18.95
C VAL A 296 13.01 0.13 -17.57
N VAL A 297 13.42 -1.09 -17.27
CA VAL A 297 14.16 -1.43 -16.06
C VAL A 297 15.65 -1.42 -16.39
N THR A 298 16.41 -0.54 -15.75
CA THR A 298 17.86 -0.49 -15.91
C THR A 298 18.52 -1.15 -14.70
N GLU A 299 19.16 -2.29 -14.94
CA GLU A 299 19.92 -3.02 -13.92
C GLU A 299 21.41 -2.81 -14.11
N ASN A 300 22.11 -2.57 -13.01
CA ASN A 300 23.53 -2.24 -13.06
C ASN A 300 24.45 -3.47 -13.06
N SER A 301 23.92 -4.65 -12.75
CA SER A 301 24.70 -5.89 -12.77
C SER A 301 23.82 -7.12 -12.94
N LEU A 302 23.65 -7.58 -14.18
CA LEU A 302 22.93 -8.83 -14.48
C LEU A 302 23.93 -10.00 -14.46
N ARG A 303 23.64 -11.08 -13.73
CA ARG A 303 24.47 -12.29 -13.71
C ARG A 303 24.33 -13.09 -15.00
N SER A 304 23.11 -13.14 -15.54
CA SER A 304 22.80 -13.91 -16.74
C SER A 304 21.62 -13.33 -17.52
N ARG A 305 21.45 -13.81 -18.77
CA ARG A 305 20.24 -13.53 -19.56
C ARG A 305 18.99 -14.12 -18.92
N ALA A 306 19.11 -15.27 -18.24
CA ALA A 306 17.98 -15.91 -17.55
C ALA A 306 17.47 -15.05 -16.39
N GLU A 307 18.36 -14.43 -15.61
CA GLU A 307 17.98 -13.48 -14.57
C GLU A 307 17.26 -12.26 -15.16
N ALA A 308 17.74 -11.72 -16.28
CA ALA A 308 17.07 -10.61 -16.97
C ALA A 308 15.66 -10.98 -17.46
N VAL A 309 15.48 -12.24 -17.93
CA VAL A 309 14.17 -12.79 -18.28
C VAL A 309 13.26 -12.88 -17.06
N GLU A 310 13.75 -13.45 -15.95
CA GLU A 310 12.97 -13.59 -14.72
C GLU A 310 12.53 -12.22 -14.17
N ILE A 311 13.41 -11.22 -14.20
CA ILE A 311 13.09 -9.84 -13.85
C ILE A 311 11.99 -9.31 -14.79
N ALA A 312 12.17 -9.46 -16.10
CA ALA A 312 11.20 -8.97 -17.08
C ALA A 312 9.81 -9.60 -16.88
N ASP A 313 9.75 -10.92 -16.68
CA ASP A 313 8.50 -11.66 -16.46
C ASP A 313 7.82 -11.22 -15.16
N ARG A 314 8.58 -10.96 -14.09
CA ARG A 314 8.04 -10.48 -12.82
C ARG A 314 7.43 -9.08 -12.92
N TYR A 315 8.17 -8.13 -13.51
CA TYR A 315 7.64 -6.79 -13.77
C TYR A 315 6.42 -6.85 -14.71
N MET A 316 6.43 -7.77 -15.68
CA MET A 316 5.30 -7.98 -16.59
C MET A 316 4.05 -8.39 -15.83
N ARG A 317 4.15 -9.39 -14.93
CA ARG A 317 3.04 -9.81 -14.06
C ARG A 317 2.54 -8.66 -13.19
N ARG A 318 3.43 -7.82 -12.67
CA ARG A 318 3.05 -6.66 -11.87
C ARG A 318 2.30 -5.62 -12.68
N LEU A 319 2.78 -5.25 -13.87
CA LEU A 319 2.13 -4.29 -14.76
C LEU A 319 0.73 -4.76 -15.21
N VAL A 320 0.57 -6.07 -15.48
CA VAL A 320 -0.75 -6.65 -15.79
C VAL A 320 -1.74 -6.39 -14.64
N ARG A 321 -1.28 -6.56 -13.39
CA ARG A 321 -2.12 -6.30 -12.20
C ARG A 321 -2.42 -4.80 -12.05
N GLU A 322 -1.39 -3.95 -12.13
CA GLU A 322 -1.52 -2.49 -11.95
C GLU A 322 -2.43 -1.80 -12.97
N THR A 323 -2.59 -2.38 -14.16
CA THR A 323 -3.45 -1.84 -15.22
C THR A 323 -4.92 -1.77 -14.79
N VAL A 324 -5.38 -2.75 -14.03
CA VAL A 324 -6.76 -2.90 -13.60
C VAL A 324 -6.83 -2.58 -12.12
N LYS A 325 -7.42 -1.45 -11.76
CA LYS A 325 -7.64 -1.09 -10.35
C LYS A 325 -9.00 -1.60 -9.93
N VAL A 326 -9.02 -2.43 -8.89
CA VAL A 326 -10.27 -2.97 -8.32
C VAL A 326 -10.45 -2.47 -6.91
N THR A 327 -11.56 -1.79 -6.68
CA THR A 327 -12.02 -1.41 -5.35
C THR A 327 -13.14 -2.33 -4.91
N VAL A 328 -13.02 -2.91 -3.71
CA VAL A 328 -14.03 -3.81 -3.15
C VAL A 328 -14.00 -3.79 -1.62
N ASP A 329 -15.16 -3.94 -1.01
CA ASP A 329 -15.27 -4.22 0.42
C ASP A 329 -15.34 -5.72 0.68
N VAL A 330 -14.55 -6.18 1.63
CA VAL A 330 -14.41 -7.57 2.02
C VAL A 330 -14.48 -7.74 3.52
N MET A 331 -14.78 -8.95 3.97
CA MET A 331 -14.60 -9.30 5.37
C MET A 331 -13.13 -9.10 5.77
N PRO A 332 -12.84 -8.48 6.92
CA PRO A 332 -11.48 -8.18 7.33
C PRO A 332 -10.54 -9.40 7.34
N HIS A 333 -9.36 -9.23 6.76
CA HIS A 333 -8.29 -10.23 6.78
C HIS A 333 -7.02 -9.61 7.35
N TRP A 334 -6.94 -9.57 8.68
CA TRP A 334 -5.89 -8.88 9.45
C TRP A 334 -4.44 -9.33 9.22
N LEU A 335 -4.21 -10.48 8.55
CA LEU A 335 -2.86 -10.94 8.24
C LEU A 335 -2.30 -10.39 6.92
N LEU A 336 -3.08 -9.63 6.15
CA LEU A 336 -2.61 -9.03 4.90
C LEU A 336 -1.67 -7.86 5.15
N GLU A 337 -0.66 -7.75 4.30
CA GLU A 337 0.32 -6.66 4.33
C GLU A 337 0.32 -5.85 3.03
N PRO A 338 0.70 -4.55 3.05
CA PRO A 338 0.87 -3.76 1.84
C PRO A 338 1.79 -4.47 0.84
N GLY A 339 1.37 -4.54 -0.42
CA GLY A 339 2.09 -5.24 -1.47
C GLY A 339 1.88 -6.76 -1.53
N ASP A 340 1.13 -7.35 -0.59
CA ASP A 340 0.63 -8.72 -0.76
C ASP A 340 -0.29 -8.81 -1.98
N VAL A 341 -0.42 -10.01 -2.55
CA VAL A 341 -1.37 -10.29 -3.64
C VAL A 341 -2.64 -10.88 -3.04
N TYR A 342 -3.79 -10.46 -3.54
CA TYR A 342 -5.07 -11.09 -3.25
C TYR A 342 -5.74 -11.53 -4.55
N ALA A 343 -6.60 -12.54 -4.45
CA ALA A 343 -7.45 -12.96 -5.55
C ALA A 343 -8.91 -12.66 -5.22
N ILE A 344 -9.63 -12.14 -6.20
CA ILE A 344 -11.09 -12.00 -6.18
C ILE A 344 -11.66 -13.02 -7.16
N THR A 345 -12.75 -13.66 -6.77
CA THR A 345 -13.57 -14.44 -7.68
C THR A 345 -15.02 -13.98 -7.53
N THR A 346 -15.57 -13.36 -8.57
CA THR A 346 -16.99 -12.99 -8.62
C THR A 346 -17.62 -13.38 -9.93
N THR A 347 -18.95 -13.47 -9.94
CA THR A 347 -19.72 -13.70 -11.16
C THR A 347 -19.53 -12.57 -12.18
N ALA A 348 -19.35 -11.33 -11.71
CA ALA A 348 -19.20 -10.14 -12.56
C ALA A 348 -17.81 -9.98 -13.20
N VAL A 349 -16.74 -10.36 -12.48
CA VAL A 349 -15.34 -10.12 -12.91
C VAL A 349 -14.62 -11.41 -13.26
N GLY A 350 -15.18 -12.58 -12.90
CA GLY A 350 -14.48 -13.85 -13.00
C GLY A 350 -13.36 -13.93 -11.96
N TYR A 351 -12.21 -14.50 -12.35
CA TYR A 351 -11.01 -14.58 -11.51
C TYR A 351 -10.06 -13.41 -11.79
N LEU A 352 -9.66 -12.70 -10.75
CA LEU A 352 -8.68 -11.62 -10.86
C LEU A 352 -7.69 -11.65 -9.69
N GLU A 353 -6.41 -11.45 -9.99
CA GLU A 353 -5.37 -11.22 -8.98
C GLU A 353 -4.93 -9.77 -8.98
N GLN A 354 -4.79 -9.21 -7.79
CA GLN A 354 -4.41 -7.82 -7.60
C GLN A 354 -3.37 -7.69 -6.49
N GLN A 355 -2.46 -6.74 -6.64
CA GLN A 355 -1.53 -6.38 -5.58
C GLN A 355 -2.18 -5.32 -4.70
N ILE A 356 -2.05 -5.46 -3.38
CA ILE A 356 -2.53 -4.46 -2.43
C ILE A 356 -1.65 -3.23 -2.52
N THR A 357 -2.10 -2.25 -3.29
CA THR A 357 -1.52 -0.90 -3.33
C THR A 357 -2.17 0.01 -2.30
N GLU A 358 -3.48 -0.14 -2.09
CA GLU A 358 -4.27 0.58 -1.11
C GLU A 358 -5.17 -0.38 -0.35
N MET A 359 -5.26 -0.23 0.97
CA MET A 359 -6.25 -0.93 1.79
C MET A 359 -6.59 -0.15 3.06
N SER A 360 -7.77 -0.41 3.61
CA SER A 360 -8.19 0.09 4.91
C SER A 360 -8.69 -1.08 5.75
N ILE A 361 -8.04 -1.32 6.90
CA ILE A 361 -8.33 -2.43 7.82
C ILE A 361 -8.92 -1.85 9.11
N PRO A 362 -10.17 -2.21 9.49
CA PRO A 362 -10.75 -1.78 10.75
C PRO A 362 -10.14 -2.54 11.94
N LEU A 363 -10.04 -1.86 13.08
CA LEU A 363 -9.64 -2.45 14.37
C LEU A 363 -10.84 -3.04 15.12
N THR A 364 -12.05 -2.53 14.85
CA THR A 364 -13.31 -2.92 15.49
C THR A 364 -14.14 -3.83 14.58
N GLY A 365 -15.05 -4.59 15.18
CA GLY A 365 -15.98 -5.46 14.44
C GLY A 365 -17.08 -4.67 13.73
N GLY A 366 -17.73 -5.30 12.75
CA GLY A 366 -18.90 -4.74 12.05
C GLY A 366 -18.58 -3.81 10.87
N THR A 367 -17.33 -3.38 10.71
CA THR A 367 -16.89 -2.56 9.57
C THR A 367 -16.19 -3.44 8.52
N PRO A 368 -16.46 -3.26 7.20
CA PRO A 368 -15.73 -3.94 6.15
C PRO A 368 -14.27 -3.48 6.07
N MET A 369 -13.38 -4.39 5.65
CA MET A 369 -12.07 -4.00 5.10
C MET A 369 -12.25 -3.57 3.64
N SER A 370 -11.56 -2.52 3.22
CA SER A 370 -11.53 -2.09 1.81
C SER A 370 -10.21 -2.45 1.16
N LEU A 371 -10.28 -2.98 -0.06
CA LEU A 371 -9.15 -3.23 -0.95
C LEU A 371 -9.22 -2.27 -2.13
N GLY A 372 -8.09 -1.70 -2.54
CA GLY A 372 -8.02 -0.77 -3.67
C GLY A 372 -8.59 0.62 -3.41
N ALA A 373 -8.83 0.96 -2.14
CA ALA A 373 -9.17 2.31 -1.68
C ALA A 373 -8.84 2.47 -0.20
N THR A 374 -8.55 3.71 0.21
CA THR A 374 -8.52 4.12 1.62
C THR A 374 -9.86 4.72 2.03
N LYS A 375 -10.45 4.24 3.13
CA LYS A 375 -11.67 4.84 3.70
C LYS A 375 -11.26 5.90 4.69
N ARG A 376 -12.05 6.97 4.82
CA ARG A 376 -11.90 7.89 5.95
C ARG A 376 -12.83 7.45 7.06
N LEU A 377 -12.30 7.26 8.26
CA LEU A 377 -13.13 7.13 9.46
C LEU A 377 -14.10 8.31 9.55
N ARG A 378 -15.36 8.00 9.84
CA ARG A 378 -16.35 9.02 10.14
C ARG A 378 -16.01 9.60 11.51
N ARG A 379 -15.95 10.93 11.63
CA ARG A 379 -15.86 11.56 12.94
C ARG A 379 -17.16 11.27 13.71
N PRO A 380 -17.09 10.75 14.94
CA PRO A 380 -18.26 10.67 15.81
C PRO A 380 -18.88 12.07 15.95
N GLY A 381 -20.17 12.21 15.66
CA GLY A 381 -20.92 13.47 15.83
C GLY A 381 -21.11 14.32 14.57
N GLN A 382 -20.65 13.91 13.38
CA GLN A 382 -20.97 14.63 12.14
C GLN A 382 -22.30 14.11 11.55
N PRO A 383 -23.37 14.94 11.46
CA PRO A 383 -24.66 14.49 10.93
C PRO A 383 -24.53 14.10 9.46
N VAL A 384 -25.28 13.06 9.07
CA VAL A 384 -25.39 12.59 7.69
C VAL A 384 -26.14 13.65 6.90
N THR A 385 -25.43 14.53 6.18
CA THR A 385 -26.07 15.26 5.07
C THR A 385 -26.29 14.25 3.95
N GLY A 386 -27.47 13.62 3.97
CA GLY A 386 -27.93 12.77 2.90
C GLY A 386 -27.90 13.55 1.59
N ARG A 387 -27.02 13.16 0.68
CA ARG A 387 -27.07 13.60 -0.70
C ARG A 387 -28.20 12.83 -1.36
N THR A 388 -29.42 13.34 -1.24
CA THR A 388 -30.56 12.90 -2.05
C THR A 388 -30.20 13.13 -3.51
N GLY A 389 -29.93 12.05 -4.22
CA GLY A 389 -29.73 12.07 -5.66
C GLY A 389 -31.03 12.51 -6.33
N THR A 390 -31.07 13.76 -6.78
CA THR A 390 -32.01 14.16 -7.84
C THR A 390 -31.46 13.66 -9.16
N THR A 391 -31.95 12.49 -9.57
CA THR A 391 -31.85 11.99 -10.94
C THR A 391 -32.57 12.97 -11.86
N ARG A 392 -31.85 13.93 -12.46
CA ARG A 392 -32.35 14.65 -13.63
C ARG A 392 -32.18 13.75 -14.84
N VAL A 393 -33.27 13.10 -15.22
CA VAL A 393 -33.49 12.51 -16.55
C VAL A 393 -33.28 13.61 -17.58
N ARG A 394 -32.22 13.50 -18.38
CA ARG A 394 -32.01 14.31 -19.58
C ARG A 394 -32.77 13.63 -20.72
N THR A 395 -33.91 14.20 -21.09
CA THR A 395 -34.66 13.85 -22.28
C THR A 395 -33.82 14.17 -23.51
N ALA A 396 -33.67 13.19 -24.40
CA ALA A 396 -33.04 13.33 -25.70
C ALA A 396 -33.99 14.08 -26.65
N THR A 397 -33.50 15.12 -27.30
CA THR A 397 -34.10 15.68 -28.52
C THR A 397 -33.13 15.49 -29.68
N SER A 398 -33.55 14.65 -30.62
CA SER A 398 -32.95 14.38 -31.91
C SER A 398 -33.16 15.55 -32.87
N HIS A 399 -32.11 16.06 -33.51
CA HIS A 399 -32.21 16.79 -34.78
C HIS A 399 -30.96 16.58 -35.63
N THR A 400 -31.19 16.11 -36.85
CA THR A 400 -30.26 15.94 -37.99
C THR A 400 -31.13 16.09 -39.25
N PRO A 401 -30.63 16.38 -40.46
CA PRO A 401 -29.54 17.26 -40.92
C PRO A 401 -30.05 18.36 -41.89
N GLY A 402 -29.21 19.35 -42.20
CA GLY A 402 -29.46 20.32 -43.29
C GLY A 402 -28.54 20.07 -44.50
N THR A 403 -29.12 20.01 -45.70
CA THR A 403 -28.39 19.99 -46.98
C THR A 403 -29.04 20.94 -48.00
N THR A 404 -28.24 21.90 -48.49
CA THR A 404 -28.22 22.59 -49.81
C THR A 404 -29.43 23.32 -50.42
N ALA A 405 -29.25 24.66 -50.50
CA ALA A 405 -29.12 25.52 -51.70
C ALA A 405 -30.24 25.64 -52.76
N LEU A 406 -30.71 26.88 -53.01
CA LEU A 406 -30.52 27.70 -54.24
C LEU A 406 -31.54 28.88 -54.36
N THR A 407 -31.01 30.13 -54.39
CA THR A 407 -31.32 31.33 -55.24
C THR A 407 -32.76 31.85 -55.52
N PRO A 408 -32.95 33.05 -56.13
CA PRO A 408 -32.31 34.39 -55.97
C PRO A 408 -33.34 35.56 -55.85
N ALA A 409 -32.91 36.77 -55.44
CA ALA A 409 -33.37 38.04 -56.04
C ALA A 409 -32.51 39.25 -55.63
N ARG A 410 -32.28 40.13 -56.61
CA ARG A 410 -31.53 41.39 -56.62
C ARG A 410 -32.21 42.50 -55.78
N ASN A 411 -31.45 43.44 -55.19
CA ASN A 411 -31.20 44.75 -55.81
C ASN A 411 -30.35 45.72 -54.94
N ARG A 412 -29.32 46.27 -55.60
CA ARG A 412 -28.78 47.65 -55.61
C ARG A 412 -28.88 48.57 -54.38
N GLY A 413 -27.72 49.13 -54.01
CA GLY A 413 -27.61 50.50 -53.47
C GLY A 413 -26.35 50.76 -52.65
N LEU A 414 -25.28 51.25 -53.30
CA LEU A 414 -24.25 52.13 -52.72
C LEU A 414 -24.65 53.60 -53.08
N PRO A 415 -24.02 54.70 -52.59
CA PRO A 415 -22.78 54.81 -51.80
C PRO A 415 -22.79 55.85 -50.63
N ARG A 416 -21.61 55.95 -49.99
CA ARG A 416 -21.07 56.94 -49.03
C ARG A 416 -21.38 56.74 -47.56
#